data_AF-A0A356TSF9-F1
#
_entry.id   AF-A0A356TSF9-F1
#
_cell.length_a   1.000
_cell.length_b   1.000
_cell.length_c   1.000
_cell.angle_alpha   90.00
_cell.angle_beta   90.00
_cell.angle_gamma   90.00
#
_symmetry.space_group_name_H-M   'P 1'
#
loop_
_entity.id
_entity.type
_entity.pdbx_description
1 polymer ?
#
loop_
_entity_poly.entity_id
_entity_poly.type
_entity_poly.pdbx_seq_one_letter_code
_entity_poly.pdbx_strand_id
1 'polypeptide(L)'
;MRSRLGLLPFFSLLLLPLTAQTASAQSACGDIYLASTARCEVLIGGGCTAMCEPFALEATCAADLYASCDGTCTATAEASCEASCDVAACEATCTVDPGSYDCRADCQATVEASCEAECAGMAGDMDAQARCEASCRSTYAGSCDASCEATPPSADCMARCEASCQGRCEAEANVDCQVDCQADGYVDCYATVEGGCEAECTEPSGALFCDGQYVDVEGGVDACIMQLRDRLDIEVDTSARGTAMCMDGECMAEGEASISCAAVPGRSGGYGFAMLLLAGAGAFFLRRR
;
A
#
# COMPACT_ATOMS: atom_id res chain seq x y z
N MET A 1 56.90 42.44 0.29
CA MET A 1 56.23 41.36 -0.46
C MET A 1 54.87 41.14 0.19
N ARG A 2 53.79 41.49 -0.53
CA ARG A 2 52.40 41.46 -0.04
C ARG A 2 51.78 40.12 -0.46
N SER A 3 51.56 39.20 0.48
CA SER A 3 50.89 37.93 0.22
C SER A 3 49.37 38.12 0.25
N ARG A 4 48.71 37.80 -0.87
CA ARG A 4 47.25 37.72 -0.98
C ARG A 4 46.82 36.31 -0.55
N LEU A 5 46.13 36.18 0.59
CA LEU A 5 45.35 34.98 0.92
C LEU A 5 44.00 35.09 0.20
N GLY A 6 43.73 34.16 -0.73
CA GLY A 6 42.43 34.01 -1.36
C GLY A 6 41.47 33.25 -0.44
N LEU A 7 40.28 33.81 -0.22
CA LEU A 7 39.13 33.09 0.31
C LEU A 7 38.55 32.19 -0.80
N LEU A 8 38.39 30.90 -0.51
CA LEU A 8 37.53 29.97 -1.25
C LEU A 8 36.20 29.85 -0.50
N PRO A 9 35.03 29.91 -1.17
CA PRO A 9 33.76 29.66 -0.53
C PRO A 9 33.54 28.16 -0.36
N PHE A 10 33.30 27.74 0.88
CA PHE A 10 32.77 26.42 1.21
C PHE A 10 31.33 26.33 0.70
N PHE A 11 31.11 25.54 -0.35
CA PHE A 11 29.78 25.17 -0.81
C PHE A 11 29.34 23.97 0.03
N SER A 12 28.64 24.23 1.14
CA SER A 12 27.97 23.19 1.92
C SER A 12 26.81 22.64 1.10
N LEU A 13 26.99 21.45 0.50
CA LEU A 13 25.90 20.62 0.04
C LEU A 13 25.07 20.20 1.27
N LEU A 14 23.90 20.79 1.44
CA LEU A 14 22.85 20.22 2.29
C LEU A 14 22.35 18.94 1.60
N LEU A 15 22.78 17.79 2.11
CA LEU A 15 22.10 16.52 1.89
C LEU A 15 20.92 16.50 2.85
N LEU A 16 19.70 16.66 2.33
CA LEU A 16 18.48 16.37 3.06
C LEU A 16 18.39 14.84 3.25
N PRO A 17 18.20 14.34 4.47
CA PRO A 17 17.78 12.95 4.66
C PRO A 17 16.34 12.82 4.16
N LEU A 18 16.12 11.96 3.16
CA LEU A 18 14.78 11.44 2.88
C LEU A 18 14.42 10.51 4.05
N THR A 19 13.60 10.99 4.97
CA THR A 19 12.93 10.12 5.94
C THR A 19 11.70 9.55 5.25
N ALA A 20 11.71 8.24 4.96
CA ALA A 20 10.52 7.53 4.52
C ALA A 20 9.54 7.50 5.71
N GLN A 21 8.47 8.28 5.64
CA GLN A 21 7.34 8.18 6.56
C GLN A 21 6.55 6.91 6.21
N THR A 22 6.17 6.08 7.16
CA THR A 22 5.29 4.93 6.93
C THR A 22 4.03 5.20 7.73
N ALA A 23 2.87 5.31 7.08
CA ALA A 23 1.60 5.43 7.78
C ALA A 23 0.63 4.39 7.25
N SER A 24 -0.21 3.88 8.14
CA SER A 24 -1.25 2.93 7.80
C SER A 24 -2.41 3.64 7.09
N ALA A 25 -2.96 3.04 6.05
CA ALA A 25 -4.17 3.53 5.39
C ALA A 25 -5.42 2.76 5.86
N GLN A 26 -5.59 2.64 7.17
CA GLN A 26 -6.64 1.84 7.86
C GLN A 26 -8.10 2.25 7.57
N SER A 27 -8.40 3.20 6.68
CA SER A 27 -9.79 3.66 6.50
C SER A 27 -10.30 3.75 5.06
N ALA A 28 -9.62 3.13 4.10
CA ALA A 28 -10.10 2.95 2.74
C ALA A 28 -9.22 1.98 1.92
N CYS A 29 -7.96 1.77 2.34
CA CYS A 29 -7.00 0.90 1.66
C CYS A 29 -6.81 -0.47 2.34
N GLY A 30 -7.70 -0.85 3.26
CA GLY A 30 -7.47 -2.01 4.13
C GLY A 30 -6.32 -1.79 5.13
N ASP A 31 -6.00 -2.84 5.89
CA ASP A 31 -4.94 -2.83 6.91
C ASP A 31 -3.55 -3.05 6.31
N ILE A 32 -3.20 -2.26 5.30
CA ILE A 32 -1.90 -2.38 4.64
C ILE A 32 -0.89 -1.37 5.17
N TYR A 33 0.35 -1.83 5.27
CA TYR A 33 1.50 -1.01 5.64
C TYR A 33 2.29 -0.65 4.39
N LEU A 34 2.23 0.64 4.04
CA LEU A 34 2.99 1.19 2.93
C LEU A 34 4.04 2.16 3.46
N ALA A 35 5.25 2.06 2.90
CA ALA A 35 6.19 3.16 2.95
C ALA A 35 5.65 4.35 2.14
N SER A 36 5.90 5.58 2.59
CA SER A 36 5.64 6.82 1.82
C SER A 36 6.35 6.86 0.47
N THR A 37 7.36 6.02 0.28
CA THR A 37 8.06 5.86 -0.99
C THR A 37 7.45 4.78 -1.89
N ALA A 38 6.36 4.13 -1.45
CA ALA A 38 5.72 3.07 -2.20
C ALA A 38 5.19 3.60 -3.53
N ARG A 39 5.38 2.83 -4.59
CA ARG A 39 4.85 3.14 -5.92
C ARG A 39 3.56 2.40 -6.11
N CYS A 40 2.47 3.15 -6.10
CA CYS A 40 1.15 2.59 -6.30
C CYS A 40 0.67 2.83 -7.73
N GLU A 41 0.10 1.81 -8.35
CA GLU A 41 -0.50 1.87 -9.68
C GLU A 41 -1.83 1.12 -9.70
N VAL A 42 -2.75 1.60 -10.52
CA VAL A 42 -4.00 0.91 -10.81
C VAL A 42 -3.86 0.18 -12.12
N LEU A 43 -4.20 -1.10 -12.13
CA LEU A 43 -4.18 -1.94 -13.32
C LEU A 43 -5.60 -2.41 -13.69
N ILE A 44 -5.84 -2.60 -14.98
CA ILE A 44 -7.10 -3.16 -15.52
C ILE A 44 -6.82 -4.23 -16.58
N GLY A 45 -7.78 -5.13 -16.77
CA GLY A 45 -7.79 -6.14 -17.83
C GLY A 45 -6.77 -7.26 -17.64
N GLY A 46 -6.39 -7.93 -18.74
CA GLY A 46 -5.60 -9.17 -18.65
C GLY A 46 -4.18 -9.03 -18.08
N GLY A 47 -3.59 -7.83 -18.12
CA GLY A 47 -2.31 -7.56 -17.45
C GLY A 47 -2.43 -7.43 -15.93
N CYS A 48 -3.60 -7.00 -15.46
CA CYS A 48 -3.93 -6.91 -14.03
C CYS A 48 -4.15 -8.29 -13.42
N THR A 49 -4.93 -9.16 -14.08
CA THR A 49 -5.17 -10.54 -13.62
C THR A 49 -3.86 -11.34 -13.49
N ALA A 50 -2.87 -11.07 -14.36
CA ALA A 50 -1.56 -11.70 -14.27
C ALA A 50 -0.72 -11.25 -13.07
N MET A 51 -1.08 -10.14 -12.41
CA MET A 51 -0.45 -9.66 -11.19
C MET A 51 -1.11 -10.21 -9.92
N CYS A 52 -2.27 -10.85 -10.03
CA CYS A 52 -2.95 -11.54 -8.92
C CYS A 52 -2.30 -12.91 -8.62
N GLU A 53 -0.97 -12.99 -8.65
CA GLU A 53 -0.22 -14.19 -8.26
C GLU A 53 0.03 -14.21 -6.75
N PRO A 54 0.23 -15.39 -6.13
CA PRO A 54 0.35 -15.53 -4.67
C PRO A 54 1.25 -14.49 -4.02
N PHE A 55 2.44 -14.25 -4.60
CA PHE A 55 3.45 -13.28 -4.12
C PHE A 55 2.91 -11.87 -3.86
N ALA A 56 1.94 -11.43 -4.66
CA ALA A 56 1.33 -10.11 -4.54
C ALA A 56 0.24 -10.07 -3.45
N LEU A 57 -0.22 -11.23 -2.96
CA LEU A 57 -1.33 -11.37 -2.03
C LEU A 57 -0.86 -11.74 -0.62
N GLU A 58 0.39 -12.19 -0.43
CA GLU A 58 0.94 -12.57 0.88
C GLU A 58 0.75 -11.48 1.92
N ALA A 59 1.08 -10.22 1.57
CA ALA A 59 1.04 -9.11 2.51
C ALA A 59 -0.40 -8.78 2.94
N THR A 60 -1.35 -8.77 1.99
CA THR A 60 -2.78 -8.57 2.26
C THR A 60 -3.31 -9.67 3.16
N CYS A 61 -2.96 -10.93 2.87
CA CYS A 61 -3.40 -12.05 3.68
C CYS A 61 -2.82 -12.04 5.09
N ALA A 62 -1.54 -11.68 5.25
CA ALA A 62 -0.94 -11.52 6.55
C ALA A 62 -1.66 -10.45 7.39
N ALA A 63 -2.02 -9.33 6.76
CA ALA A 63 -2.78 -8.25 7.39
C ALA A 63 -4.17 -8.71 7.87
N ASP A 64 -4.95 -9.32 6.98
CA ASP A 64 -6.30 -9.78 7.31
C ASP A 64 -6.29 -10.85 8.40
N LEU A 65 -5.35 -11.79 8.30
CA LEU A 65 -5.25 -12.89 9.25
C LEU A 65 -4.70 -12.44 10.61
N TYR A 66 -3.83 -11.42 10.64
CA TYR A 66 -3.35 -10.84 11.90
C TYR A 66 -4.52 -10.42 12.79
N ALA A 67 -5.50 -9.68 12.27
CA ALA A 67 -6.66 -9.25 13.04
C ALA A 67 -7.47 -10.43 13.61
N SER A 68 -7.53 -11.55 12.88
CA SER A 68 -8.21 -12.77 13.35
C SER A 68 -7.44 -13.51 14.45
N CYS A 69 -6.11 -13.43 14.43
CA CYS A 69 -5.20 -14.16 15.31
C CYS A 69 -4.78 -13.36 16.56
N ASP A 70 -4.79 -12.03 16.49
CA ASP A 70 -4.39 -11.11 17.57
C ASP A 70 -5.13 -11.39 18.88
N GLY A 71 -6.43 -11.65 18.82
CA GLY A 71 -7.21 -11.99 20.02
C GLY A 71 -6.82 -13.30 20.71
N THR A 72 -5.99 -14.14 20.08
CA THR A 72 -5.52 -15.43 20.64
C THR A 72 -4.06 -15.40 21.06
N CYS A 73 -3.28 -14.48 20.50
CA CYS A 73 -1.87 -14.27 20.83
C CYS A 73 -1.76 -13.14 21.86
N THR A 74 -1.77 -13.51 23.14
CA THR A 74 -1.81 -12.53 24.25
C THR A 74 -0.53 -12.54 25.08
N ALA A 75 0.61 -12.89 24.47
CA ALA A 75 1.89 -12.76 25.14
C ALA A 75 2.18 -11.27 25.38
N THR A 76 2.82 -10.95 26.49
CA THR A 76 3.17 -9.58 26.83
C THR A 76 4.66 -9.36 26.64
N ALA A 77 5.06 -8.13 26.32
CA ALA A 77 6.46 -7.73 26.22
C ALA A 77 7.31 -8.23 27.40
N GLU A 78 8.50 -8.76 27.08
CA GLU A 78 9.47 -9.11 28.12
C GLU A 78 10.15 -7.86 28.68
N ALA A 79 10.38 -7.84 29.99
CA ALA A 79 11.11 -6.74 30.63
C ALA A 79 12.54 -6.56 30.08
N SER A 80 13.16 -7.62 29.56
CA SER A 80 14.44 -7.59 28.84
C SER A 80 14.36 -6.77 27.55
N CYS A 81 13.28 -6.94 26.78
CA CYS A 81 13.08 -6.21 25.55
C CYS A 81 12.84 -4.73 25.84
N GLU A 82 11.94 -4.41 26.78
CA GLU A 82 11.66 -3.03 27.16
C GLU A 82 12.91 -2.31 27.69
N ALA A 83 13.73 -3.01 28.49
CA ALA A 83 14.99 -2.46 29.01
C ALA A 83 16.05 -2.25 27.92
N SER A 84 15.94 -2.94 26.78
CA SER A 84 16.86 -2.79 25.64
C SER A 84 16.50 -1.61 24.73
N CYS A 85 15.27 -1.08 24.85
CA CYS A 85 14.87 0.11 24.12
C CYS A 85 15.61 1.34 24.63
N ASP A 86 16.24 2.07 23.71
CA ASP A 86 16.87 3.35 24.01
C ASP A 86 15.83 4.48 23.99
N VAL A 87 14.89 4.44 24.95
CA VAL A 87 13.81 5.43 25.08
C VAL A 87 14.39 6.83 25.25
N ALA A 88 15.56 6.97 25.89
CA ALA A 88 16.23 8.25 26.06
C ALA A 88 16.75 8.81 24.72
N ALA A 89 17.33 7.97 23.86
CA ALA A 89 17.74 8.40 22.52
C ALA A 89 16.54 8.78 21.64
N CYS A 90 15.44 8.02 21.73
CA CYS A 90 14.19 8.35 21.07
C CYS A 90 13.63 9.69 21.56
N GLU A 91 13.55 9.90 22.89
CA GLU A 91 13.04 11.13 23.49
C GLU A 91 13.87 12.34 23.05
N ALA A 92 15.19 12.21 23.03
CA ALA A 92 16.09 13.26 22.57
C ALA A 92 15.82 13.63 21.10
N THR A 93 15.61 12.64 20.24
CA THR A 93 15.30 12.84 18.82
C THR A 93 13.94 13.50 18.63
N CYS A 94 12.90 12.98 19.29
CA CYS A 94 11.57 13.55 19.26
C CYS A 94 11.52 14.97 19.84
N THR A 95 12.30 15.28 20.89
CA THR A 95 12.31 16.63 21.49
C THR A 95 12.96 17.67 20.59
N VAL A 96 13.96 17.27 19.80
CA VAL A 96 14.65 18.16 18.85
C VAL A 96 13.72 18.56 17.70
N ASP A 97 12.93 17.62 17.16
CA ASP A 97 11.95 17.89 16.12
C ASP A 97 10.69 17.01 16.29
N PRO A 98 9.74 17.41 17.15
CA PRO A 98 8.57 16.59 17.45
C PRO A 98 7.60 16.48 16.27
N GLY A 99 7.68 17.40 15.31
CA GLY A 99 6.88 17.37 14.09
C GLY A 99 7.34 16.29 13.11
N SER A 100 8.61 15.89 13.21
CA SER A 100 9.19 14.81 12.40
C SER A 100 9.07 13.42 13.01
N TYR A 101 8.73 13.32 14.30
CA TYR A 101 8.65 12.03 14.99
C TYR A 101 7.33 11.32 14.72
N ASP A 102 7.45 10.13 14.15
CA ASP A 102 6.38 9.18 13.94
C ASP A 102 6.62 7.94 14.81
N CYS A 103 5.69 7.70 15.75
CA CYS A 103 5.75 6.58 16.68
C CYS A 103 5.75 5.23 15.96
N ARG A 104 4.96 5.09 14.89
CA ARG A 104 4.82 3.84 14.16
C ARG A 104 6.07 3.56 13.34
N ALA A 105 6.58 4.59 12.66
CA ALA A 105 7.80 4.46 11.87
C ALA A 105 9.00 4.11 12.77
N ASP A 106 9.09 4.71 13.97
CA ASP A 106 10.12 4.37 14.95
C ASP A 106 9.98 2.91 15.44
N CYS A 107 8.75 2.50 15.78
CA CYS A 107 8.45 1.14 16.22
C CYS A 107 8.80 0.09 15.16
N GLN A 108 8.55 0.42 13.88
CA GLN A 108 8.76 -0.47 12.75
C GLN A 108 10.20 -0.42 12.18
N ALA A 109 11.07 0.47 12.67
CA ALA A 109 12.38 0.73 12.06
C ALA A 109 13.32 -0.49 11.99
N THR A 110 13.13 -1.49 12.86
CA THR A 110 13.98 -2.69 12.92
C THR A 110 13.26 -3.97 12.46
N VAL A 111 12.01 -3.85 11.98
CA VAL A 111 11.14 -5.00 11.69
C VAL A 111 11.71 -5.89 10.60
N GLU A 112 12.26 -5.31 9.53
CA GLU A 112 12.85 -6.09 8.43
C GLU A 112 13.92 -7.06 8.95
N ALA A 113 14.89 -6.55 9.72
CA ALA A 113 15.98 -7.36 10.24
C ALA A 113 15.50 -8.39 11.29
N SER A 114 14.53 -8.04 12.13
CA SER A 114 13.96 -8.98 13.11
C SER A 114 13.22 -10.11 12.40
N CYS A 115 12.32 -9.80 11.46
CA CYS A 115 11.56 -10.81 10.75
C CYS A 115 12.43 -11.71 9.87
N GLU A 116 13.45 -11.16 9.20
CA GLU A 116 14.44 -11.97 8.48
C GLU A 116 15.15 -12.96 9.41
N ALA A 117 15.49 -12.53 10.63
CA ALA A 117 16.17 -13.39 11.60
C ALA A 117 15.25 -14.49 12.16
N GLU A 118 14.00 -14.14 12.51
CA GLU A 118 13.00 -15.11 13.01
C GLU A 118 12.67 -16.17 11.94
N CYS A 119 12.50 -15.73 10.69
CA CYS A 119 12.12 -16.61 9.59
C CYS A 119 13.30 -17.34 8.94
N ALA A 120 14.55 -17.05 9.32
CA ALA A 120 15.75 -17.66 8.75
C ALA A 120 15.78 -19.20 8.89
N GLY A 121 15.07 -19.74 9.89
CA GLY A 121 14.95 -21.19 10.14
C GLY A 121 14.20 -21.95 9.04
N MET A 122 13.45 -21.26 8.18
CA MET A 122 12.62 -21.86 7.12
C MET A 122 13.37 -22.08 5.79
N ALA A 123 14.71 -21.99 5.81
CA ALA A 123 15.56 -22.15 4.64
C ALA A 123 15.27 -23.45 3.86
N GLY A 124 14.69 -23.32 2.67
CA GLY A 124 14.41 -24.44 1.76
C GLY A 124 12.99 -24.42 1.17
N ASP A 125 12.09 -23.66 1.76
CA ASP A 125 10.76 -23.38 1.23
C ASP A 125 10.59 -21.86 1.14
N MET A 126 10.74 -21.32 -0.08
CA MET A 126 10.69 -19.88 -0.32
C MET A 126 9.29 -19.31 -0.03
N ASP A 127 8.24 -20.12 -0.22
CA ASP A 127 6.86 -19.71 0.01
C ASP A 127 6.60 -19.66 1.53
N ALA A 128 7.08 -20.66 2.28
CA ALA A 128 6.99 -20.66 3.73
C ALA A 128 7.77 -19.49 4.36
N GLN A 129 8.97 -19.21 3.84
CA GLN A 129 9.77 -18.08 4.29
C GLN A 129 9.05 -16.75 4.02
N ALA A 130 8.52 -16.53 2.81
CA ALA A 130 7.80 -15.31 2.46
C ALA A 130 6.56 -15.09 3.33
N ARG A 131 5.79 -16.16 3.60
CA ARG A 131 4.63 -16.11 4.50
C ARG A 131 5.01 -15.79 5.94
N CYS A 132 6.09 -16.39 6.44
CA CYS A 132 6.61 -16.05 7.77
C CYS A 132 7.00 -14.58 7.85
N GLU A 133 7.73 -14.07 6.85
CA GLU A 133 8.14 -12.66 6.80
C GLU A 133 6.92 -11.73 6.73
N ALA A 134 5.91 -12.07 5.92
CA ALA A 134 4.67 -11.31 5.82
C ALA A 134 3.89 -11.29 7.15
N SER A 135 3.67 -12.46 7.76
CA SER A 135 3.02 -12.60 9.07
C SER A 135 3.75 -11.86 10.19
N CYS A 136 5.09 -11.96 10.20
CA CYS A 136 5.92 -11.24 11.16
C CYS A 136 5.77 -9.72 10.98
N ARG A 137 5.91 -9.22 9.74
CA ARG A 137 5.74 -7.79 9.44
C ARG A 137 4.35 -7.30 9.87
N SER A 138 3.30 -8.05 9.54
CA SER A 138 1.93 -7.71 9.93
C SER A 138 1.76 -7.67 11.45
N THR A 139 2.39 -8.60 12.17
CA THR A 139 2.34 -8.64 13.64
C THR A 139 2.98 -7.40 14.26
N TYR A 140 4.19 -7.07 13.83
CA TYR A 140 4.86 -5.84 14.26
C TYR A 140 4.03 -4.62 13.95
N ALA A 141 3.54 -4.56 12.72
CA ALA A 141 2.85 -3.40 12.26
C ALA A 141 1.54 -3.18 13.05
N GLY A 142 0.76 -4.24 13.29
CA GLY A 142 -0.45 -4.19 14.11
C GLY A 142 -0.22 -3.86 15.58
N SER A 143 0.79 -4.45 16.22
CA SER A 143 1.11 -4.14 17.64
C SER A 143 1.68 -2.73 17.81
N CYS A 144 2.50 -2.28 16.86
CA CYS A 144 3.00 -0.90 16.80
C CYS A 144 1.84 0.09 16.63
N ASP A 145 0.91 -0.20 15.71
CA ASP A 145 -0.27 0.63 15.48
C ASP A 145 -1.13 0.71 16.74
N ALA A 146 -1.48 -0.43 17.36
CA ALA A 146 -2.26 -0.48 18.58
C ALA A 146 -1.63 0.33 19.72
N SER A 147 -0.31 0.19 19.93
CA SER A 147 0.40 0.90 21.00
C SER A 147 0.51 2.40 20.74
N CYS A 148 0.83 2.79 19.51
CA CYS A 148 0.95 4.19 19.12
C CYS A 148 -0.41 4.90 19.03
N GLU A 149 -1.50 4.21 18.69
CA GLU A 149 -2.86 4.77 18.70
C GLU A 149 -3.46 4.91 20.10
N ALA A 150 -3.14 3.97 21.00
CA ALA A 150 -3.50 4.09 22.40
C ALA A 150 -2.83 5.32 23.05
N THR A 151 -1.74 5.81 22.47
CA THR A 151 -1.03 7.01 22.90
C THR A 151 -1.62 8.26 22.23
N PRO A 152 -2.19 9.22 22.99
CA PRO A 152 -2.80 10.39 22.39
C PRO A 152 -1.77 11.24 21.63
N PRO A 153 -2.16 11.93 20.54
CA PRO A 153 -1.24 12.77 19.78
C PRO A 153 -0.69 13.97 20.57
N SER A 154 -1.31 14.31 21.71
CA SER A 154 -0.83 15.32 22.67
C SER A 154 0.13 14.76 23.72
N ALA A 155 0.44 13.46 23.70
CA ALA A 155 1.42 12.85 24.59
C ALA A 155 2.80 13.45 24.36
N ASP A 156 3.60 13.52 25.43
CA ASP A 156 4.99 13.95 25.32
C ASP A 156 5.84 12.91 24.59
N CYS A 157 7.05 13.33 24.20
CA CYS A 157 7.98 12.46 23.47
C CYS A 157 8.33 11.19 24.22
N MET A 158 8.48 11.27 25.56
CA MET A 158 8.78 10.11 26.39
C MET A 158 7.67 9.06 26.26
N ALA A 159 6.40 9.46 26.43
CA ALA A 159 5.27 8.55 26.29
C ALA A 159 5.16 7.94 24.88
N ARG A 160 5.42 8.72 23.82
CA ARG A 160 5.38 8.18 22.44
C ARG A 160 6.53 7.21 22.16
N CYS A 161 7.69 7.41 22.77
CA CYS A 161 8.83 6.50 22.67
C CYS A 161 8.64 5.22 23.50
N GLU A 162 8.03 5.33 24.68
CA GLU A 162 7.63 4.18 25.49
C GLU A 162 6.60 3.33 24.73
N ALA A 163 5.62 3.95 24.07
CA ALA A 163 4.62 3.26 23.26
C ALA A 163 5.22 2.55 22.04
N SER A 164 6.13 3.20 21.32
CA SER A 164 6.90 2.58 20.22
C SER A 164 7.64 1.33 20.72
N CYS A 165 8.38 1.46 21.84
CA CYS A 165 9.10 0.34 22.43
C CYS A 165 8.16 -0.80 22.85
N GLN A 166 7.07 -0.47 23.55
CA GLN A 166 6.10 -1.46 24.04
C GLN A 166 5.50 -2.23 22.85
N GLY A 167 5.04 -1.53 21.81
CA GLY A 167 4.44 -2.18 20.64
C GLY A 167 5.41 -3.12 19.92
N ARG A 168 6.67 -2.72 19.80
CA ARG A 168 7.71 -3.58 19.20
C ARG A 168 7.98 -4.83 20.04
N CYS A 169 8.08 -4.67 21.35
CA CYS A 169 8.35 -5.80 22.25
C CYS A 169 7.15 -6.74 22.41
N GLU A 170 5.94 -6.21 22.35
CA GLU A 170 4.71 -7.01 22.33
C GLU A 170 4.58 -7.79 21.03
N ALA A 171 4.93 -7.19 19.89
CA ALA A 171 5.03 -7.92 18.64
C ALA A 171 6.04 -9.06 18.73
N GLU A 172 7.28 -8.78 19.17
CA GLU A 172 8.34 -9.80 19.31
C GLU A 172 7.88 -10.98 20.16
N ALA A 173 7.13 -10.73 21.24
CA ALA A 173 6.58 -11.78 22.09
C ALA A 173 5.48 -12.62 21.42
N ASN A 174 4.80 -12.09 20.40
CA ASN A 174 3.66 -12.72 19.75
C ASN A 174 3.93 -13.23 18.32
N VAL A 175 5.06 -12.89 17.69
CA VAL A 175 5.37 -13.29 16.30
C VAL A 175 5.21 -14.79 16.09
N ASP A 176 5.78 -15.63 16.95
CA ASP A 176 5.66 -17.09 16.81
C ASP A 176 4.20 -17.56 16.82
N CYS A 177 3.41 -17.07 17.78
CA CYS A 177 1.98 -17.40 17.88
C CYS A 177 1.21 -16.92 16.65
N GLN A 178 1.53 -15.73 16.16
CA GLN A 178 0.90 -15.12 15.00
C GLN A 178 1.22 -15.88 13.73
N VAL A 179 2.49 -16.22 13.49
CA VAL A 179 2.92 -17.02 12.34
C VAL A 179 2.21 -18.38 12.35
N ASP A 180 2.17 -19.05 13.50
CA ASP A 180 1.51 -20.35 13.63
C ASP A 180 -0.01 -20.26 13.40
N CYS A 181 -0.67 -19.24 13.96
CA CYS A 181 -2.11 -19.04 13.80
C CYS A 181 -2.48 -18.68 12.35
N GLN A 182 -1.72 -17.79 11.72
CA GLN A 182 -1.97 -17.34 10.35
C GLN A 182 -1.70 -18.45 9.32
N ALA A 183 -0.75 -19.36 9.60
CA ALA A 183 -0.41 -20.49 8.73
C ALA A 183 -1.64 -21.29 8.27
N ASP A 184 -2.61 -21.51 9.17
CA ASP A 184 -3.83 -22.26 8.88
C ASP A 184 -4.81 -21.47 7.99
N GLY A 185 -4.81 -20.14 8.09
CA GLY A 185 -5.75 -19.24 7.39
C GLY A 185 -5.30 -18.84 5.99
N TYR A 186 -4.01 -18.96 5.66
CA TYR A 186 -3.46 -18.51 4.37
C TYR A 186 -4.17 -19.12 3.16
N VAL A 187 -4.51 -20.41 3.19
CA VAL A 187 -5.16 -21.08 2.05
C VAL A 187 -6.52 -20.46 1.72
N ASP A 188 -7.33 -20.24 2.76
CA ASP A 188 -8.66 -19.64 2.60
C ASP A 188 -8.56 -18.15 2.25
N CYS A 189 -7.55 -17.47 2.81
CA CYS A 189 -7.28 -16.08 2.48
C CYS A 189 -6.88 -15.91 1.01
N TYR A 190 -5.91 -16.67 0.50
CA TYR A 190 -5.49 -16.56 -0.91
C TYR A 190 -6.67 -16.75 -1.85
N ALA A 191 -7.52 -17.75 -1.62
CA ALA A 191 -8.68 -17.97 -2.47
C ALA A 191 -9.65 -16.77 -2.48
N THR A 192 -9.75 -16.07 -1.35
CA THR A 192 -10.60 -14.88 -1.21
C THR A 192 -9.97 -13.67 -1.89
N VAL A 193 -8.72 -13.37 -1.56
CA VAL A 193 -7.98 -12.20 -2.05
C VAL A 193 -7.67 -12.33 -3.55
N GLU A 194 -7.31 -13.51 -4.04
CA GLU A 194 -7.10 -13.79 -5.47
C GLU A 194 -8.39 -13.54 -6.25
N GLY A 195 -9.52 -14.07 -5.77
CA GLY A 195 -10.83 -13.84 -6.38
C GLY A 195 -11.24 -12.36 -6.38
N GLY A 196 -10.93 -11.63 -5.30
CA GLY A 196 -11.13 -10.17 -5.21
C GLY A 196 -10.29 -9.42 -6.23
N CYS A 197 -8.98 -9.68 -6.27
CA CYS A 197 -8.04 -9.10 -7.21
C CYS A 197 -8.46 -9.35 -8.67
N GLU A 198 -8.78 -10.59 -9.03
CA GLU A 198 -9.25 -10.92 -10.38
C GLU A 198 -10.55 -10.19 -10.74
N ALA A 199 -11.49 -10.07 -9.79
CA ALA A 199 -12.73 -9.35 -9.99
C ALA A 199 -12.49 -7.85 -10.21
N GLU A 200 -11.72 -7.19 -9.35
CA GLU A 200 -11.36 -5.77 -9.47
C GLU A 200 -10.64 -5.47 -10.79
N CYS A 201 -9.75 -6.37 -11.24
CA CYS A 201 -9.09 -6.26 -12.53
C CYS A 201 -10.05 -6.23 -13.73
N THR A 202 -11.26 -6.79 -13.60
CA THR A 202 -12.29 -6.74 -14.65
C THR A 202 -13.20 -5.51 -14.56
N GLU A 203 -13.18 -4.81 -13.43
CA GLU A 203 -13.96 -3.60 -13.22
C GLU A 203 -13.26 -2.38 -13.84
N PRO A 204 -14.02 -1.33 -14.22
CA PRO A 204 -13.44 -0.09 -14.73
C PRO A 204 -12.63 0.67 -13.66
N SER A 205 -12.89 0.40 -12.37
CA SER A 205 -12.04 0.80 -11.26
C SER A 205 -10.67 0.13 -11.34
N GLY A 206 -10.54 -1.13 -11.72
CA GLY A 206 -9.26 -1.83 -11.68
C GLY A 206 -8.80 -2.12 -10.26
N ALA A 207 -7.76 -2.94 -10.14
CA ALA A 207 -7.13 -3.28 -8.86
C ALA A 207 -5.97 -2.33 -8.56
N LEU A 208 -5.75 -2.05 -7.28
CA LEU A 208 -4.63 -1.25 -6.80
C LEU A 208 -3.46 -2.15 -6.41
N PHE A 209 -2.28 -1.83 -6.93
CA PHE A 209 -1.04 -2.48 -6.54
C PHE A 209 -0.06 -1.44 -6.03
N CYS A 210 0.62 -1.71 -4.92
CA CYS A 210 1.68 -0.87 -4.38
C CYS A 210 2.95 -1.70 -4.21
N ASP A 211 4.04 -1.30 -4.87
CA ASP A 211 5.31 -2.06 -4.94
C ASP A 211 5.12 -3.53 -5.36
N GLY A 212 4.12 -3.79 -6.21
CA GLY A 212 3.76 -5.13 -6.68
C GLY A 212 2.89 -5.96 -5.73
N GLN A 213 2.47 -5.40 -4.59
CA GLN A 213 1.53 -6.02 -3.67
C GLN A 213 0.10 -5.53 -3.95
N TYR A 214 -0.86 -6.44 -3.97
CA TYR A 214 -2.28 -6.12 -4.10
C TYR A 214 -2.80 -5.44 -2.83
N VAL A 215 -3.65 -4.45 -3.01
CA VAL A 215 -4.28 -3.71 -1.91
C VAL A 215 -5.77 -3.99 -1.96
N ASP A 216 -6.29 -4.75 -0.99
CA ASP A 216 -7.74 -4.97 -0.90
C ASP A 216 -8.42 -3.72 -0.33
N VAL A 217 -9.31 -3.13 -1.11
CA VAL A 217 -9.89 -1.81 -0.83
C VAL A 217 -11.37 -1.91 -0.45
N GLU A 218 -11.63 -2.02 0.85
CA GLU A 218 -13.02 -1.96 1.35
C GLU A 218 -13.62 -0.56 1.12
N GLY A 219 -14.49 -0.44 0.11
CA GLY A 219 -15.16 0.82 -0.26
C GLY A 219 -14.70 1.44 -1.58
N GLY A 220 -13.83 0.74 -2.31
CA GLY A 220 -13.43 1.07 -3.67
C GLY A 220 -12.16 1.90 -3.76
N VAL A 221 -11.39 1.65 -4.83
CA VAL A 221 -10.02 2.15 -4.96
C VAL A 221 -9.90 3.68 -4.94
N ASP A 222 -10.91 4.42 -5.39
CA ASP A 222 -10.87 5.89 -5.38
C ASP A 222 -10.78 6.47 -3.96
N ALA A 223 -11.45 5.82 -2.99
CA ALA A 223 -11.37 6.22 -1.59
C ALA A 223 -9.96 5.99 -1.05
N CYS A 224 -9.36 4.84 -1.38
CA CYS A 224 -7.99 4.52 -1.01
C CYS A 224 -7.00 5.53 -1.62
N ILE A 225 -7.08 5.83 -2.90
CA ILE A 225 -6.19 6.81 -3.57
C ILE A 225 -6.24 8.18 -2.89
N MET A 226 -7.43 8.64 -2.50
CA MET A 226 -7.55 9.91 -1.77
C MET A 226 -6.85 9.86 -0.41
N GLN A 227 -6.96 8.75 0.32
CA GLN A 227 -6.28 8.57 1.59
C GLN A 227 -4.75 8.53 1.43
N LEU A 228 -4.25 7.80 0.43
CA LEU A 228 -2.81 7.73 0.13
C LEU A 228 -2.24 9.12 -0.19
N ARG A 229 -2.96 9.93 -0.97
CA ARG A 229 -2.53 11.30 -1.29
C ARG A 229 -2.57 12.24 -0.08
N ASP A 230 -3.65 12.19 0.72
CA ASP A 230 -3.84 13.11 1.84
C ASP A 230 -2.93 12.80 3.04
N ARG A 231 -2.68 11.51 3.30
CA ARG A 231 -1.96 11.07 4.50
C ARG A 231 -0.51 10.67 4.28
N LEU A 232 -0.19 10.16 3.09
CA LEU A 232 1.12 9.59 2.79
C LEU A 232 1.90 10.35 1.72
N ASP A 233 1.29 11.35 1.08
CA ASP A 233 1.85 12.06 -0.08
C ASP A 233 2.26 11.09 -1.22
N ILE A 234 1.58 9.94 -1.32
CA ILE A 234 1.83 8.94 -2.36
C ILE A 234 0.99 9.26 -3.60
N GLU A 235 1.65 9.45 -4.73
CA GLU A 235 0.98 9.60 -6.02
C GLU A 235 0.71 8.22 -6.64
N VAL A 236 -0.58 7.91 -6.84
CA VAL A 236 -1.02 6.67 -7.50
C VAL A 236 -1.11 6.89 -9.00
N ASP A 237 -0.43 6.03 -9.78
CA ASP A 237 -0.55 5.97 -11.23
C ASP A 237 -1.93 5.38 -11.60
N THR A 238 -2.80 6.21 -12.16
CA THR A 238 -4.11 5.79 -12.65
C THR A 238 -4.20 5.80 -14.18
N SER A 239 -3.08 5.71 -14.89
CA SER A 239 -3.02 5.78 -16.35
C SER A 239 -3.84 4.68 -17.04
N ALA A 240 -4.00 3.54 -16.38
CA ALA A 240 -4.84 2.45 -16.85
C ALA A 240 -6.34 2.77 -16.76
N ARG A 241 -6.76 3.71 -15.89
CA ARG A 241 -8.15 4.17 -15.80
C ARG A 241 -8.44 5.16 -16.92
N GLY A 242 -9.33 4.78 -17.83
CA GLY A 242 -9.93 5.72 -18.76
C GLY A 242 -10.98 6.57 -18.04
N THR A 243 -10.71 7.84 -17.75
CA THR A 243 -11.75 8.76 -17.30
C THR A 243 -12.37 9.45 -18.51
N ALA A 244 -13.63 9.15 -18.80
CA ALA A 244 -14.39 9.80 -19.86
C ALA A 244 -15.42 10.74 -19.25
N MET A 245 -15.22 12.04 -19.45
CA MET A 245 -16.16 13.08 -19.04
C MET A 245 -16.94 13.53 -20.26
N CYS A 246 -18.27 13.40 -20.22
CA CYS A 246 -19.14 13.88 -21.30
C CYS A 246 -20.00 15.05 -20.82
N MET A 247 -19.84 16.22 -21.45
CA MET A 247 -20.72 17.37 -21.27
C MET A 247 -21.16 17.90 -22.64
N ASP A 248 -22.46 18.17 -22.79
CA ASP A 248 -23.07 18.76 -24.00
C ASP A 248 -22.76 18.03 -25.33
N GLY A 249 -22.62 16.71 -25.28
CA GLY A 249 -22.34 15.88 -26.46
C GLY A 249 -20.86 15.87 -26.88
N GLU A 250 -19.99 16.51 -26.10
CA GLU A 250 -18.54 16.41 -26.23
C GLU A 250 -18.02 15.53 -25.09
N CYS A 251 -17.32 14.45 -25.45
CA CYS A 251 -16.66 13.57 -24.48
C CYS A 251 -15.15 13.81 -24.56
N MET A 252 -14.56 14.22 -23.44
CA MET A 252 -13.11 14.25 -23.26
C MET A 252 -12.72 13.01 -22.46
N ALA A 253 -11.77 12.25 -22.98
CA ALA A 253 -11.21 11.10 -22.29
C ALA A 253 -9.74 11.35 -21.99
N GLU A 254 -9.35 11.17 -20.72
CA GLU A 254 -7.95 11.08 -20.31
C GLU A 254 -7.67 9.63 -19.88
N GLY A 255 -6.74 8.98 -20.58
CA GLY A 255 -6.35 7.57 -20.41
C GLY A 255 -6.09 6.88 -21.74
N GLU A 256 -5.08 6.00 -21.79
CA GLU A 256 -4.69 5.23 -22.99
C GLU A 256 -5.61 4.02 -23.26
N ALA A 257 -6.90 4.09 -22.92
CA ALA A 257 -7.86 3.07 -23.32
C ALA A 257 -8.59 3.56 -24.58
N SER A 258 -8.11 3.16 -25.75
CA SER A 258 -8.75 3.48 -27.03
C SER A 258 -10.09 2.75 -27.17
N ILE A 259 -11.15 3.27 -26.55
CA ILE A 259 -12.52 2.86 -26.83
C ILE A 259 -13.10 3.83 -27.85
N SER A 260 -13.22 3.38 -29.10
CA SER A 260 -13.94 4.12 -30.14
C SER A 260 -15.45 4.07 -29.87
N CYS A 261 -15.94 4.90 -28.96
CA CYS A 261 -17.37 5.14 -28.82
C CYS A 261 -17.85 6.02 -29.97
N ALA A 262 -18.48 5.43 -30.99
CA ALA A 262 -19.27 6.18 -31.95
C ALA A 262 -20.52 6.71 -31.23
N ALA A 263 -20.43 7.91 -30.65
CA ALA A 263 -21.57 8.62 -30.10
C ALA A 263 -22.54 8.98 -31.24
N VAL A 264 -23.69 8.30 -31.30
CA VAL A 264 -24.82 8.75 -32.11
C VAL A 264 -25.46 9.91 -31.34
N PRO A 265 -25.46 11.17 -31.84
CA PRO A 265 -26.07 12.26 -31.12
C PRO A 265 -27.59 12.04 -31.01
N GLY A 266 -28.07 11.94 -29.78
CA GLY A 266 -29.49 11.86 -29.44
C GLY A 266 -30.21 13.12 -29.87
N ARG A 267 -31.03 13.02 -30.92
CA ARG A 267 -31.94 14.08 -31.35
C ARG A 267 -33.15 14.11 -30.44
N SER A 268 -33.26 15.17 -29.64
CA SER A 268 -34.46 15.50 -28.88
C SER A 268 -35.62 15.87 -29.82
N GLY A 269 -36.78 15.25 -29.60
CA GLY A 269 -38.07 15.78 -30.00
C GLY A 269 -38.73 15.21 -31.27
N GLY A 270 -39.89 14.57 -31.06
CA GLY A 270 -41.05 14.74 -31.95
C GLY A 270 -41.26 13.68 -33.03
N TYR A 271 -42.38 12.96 -32.90
CA TYR A 271 -43.01 12.05 -33.86
C TYR A 271 -42.84 12.44 -35.35
N GLY A 272 -42.44 11.46 -36.18
CA GLY A 272 -42.49 11.57 -37.63
C GLY A 272 -41.91 10.33 -38.32
N PHE A 273 -42.76 9.57 -38.99
CA PHE A 273 -42.42 8.42 -39.83
C PHE A 273 -41.26 8.69 -40.79
N ALA A 274 -40.29 7.77 -40.89
CA ALA A 274 -39.54 7.53 -42.13
C ALA A 274 -38.89 6.14 -42.11
N MET A 275 -39.52 5.20 -42.83
CA MET A 275 -38.87 4.01 -43.38
C MET A 275 -37.77 4.44 -44.35
N LEU A 276 -36.56 3.91 -44.22
CA LEU A 276 -35.60 3.84 -45.32
C LEU A 276 -34.78 2.55 -45.23
N LEU A 277 -35.12 1.66 -46.16
CA LEU A 277 -34.39 0.47 -46.59
C LEU A 277 -33.12 0.86 -47.37
N LEU A 278 -32.26 -0.16 -47.54
CA LEU A 278 -31.15 -0.33 -48.52
C LEU A 278 -29.77 0.04 -47.97
N ALA A 279 -28.69 -0.71 -48.22
CA ALA A 279 -28.51 -1.98 -48.94
C ALA A 279 -27.16 -2.56 -48.50
N GLY A 280 -27.06 -3.88 -48.51
CA GLY A 280 -25.78 -4.57 -48.42
C GLY A 280 -24.94 -4.36 -49.68
N ALA A 281 -23.62 -4.34 -49.49
CA ALA A 281 -22.65 -4.67 -50.51
C ALA A 281 -21.44 -5.32 -49.83
N GLY A 282 -21.45 -6.65 -49.77
CA GLY A 282 -20.22 -7.41 -49.65
C GLY A 282 -19.54 -7.45 -51.02
N ALA A 283 -18.24 -7.20 -51.05
CA ALA A 283 -17.38 -7.65 -52.15
C ALA A 283 -15.96 -7.89 -51.65
N PHE A 284 -15.60 -9.16 -51.78
CA PHE A 284 -14.35 -9.85 -51.57
C PHE A 284 -13.27 -9.41 -52.59
N PHE A 285 -12.00 -9.34 -52.13
CA PHE A 285 -10.73 -9.56 -52.86
C PHE A 285 -10.32 -8.70 -54.07
N LEU A 286 -9.14 -8.04 -54.00
CA LEU A 286 -7.92 -8.42 -54.76
C LEU A 286 -6.73 -7.44 -54.58
N ARG A 287 -5.69 -7.93 -53.89
CA ARG A 287 -4.25 -8.01 -54.24
C ARG A 287 -3.56 -6.96 -55.16
N ARG A 288 -2.37 -6.53 -54.68
CA ARG A 288 -1.17 -5.91 -55.33
C ARG A 288 -1.34 -4.44 -55.74
N ARG A 289 -0.40 -3.53 -55.41
CA ARG A 289 1.05 -3.63 -55.25
C ARG A 289 1.53 -2.63 -54.22
#